data_AF-A0A4S8MFJ9-F1
#
_entry.id   AF-A0A4S8MFJ9-F1
#
_cell.length_a   1.000
_cell.length_b   1.000
_cell.length_c   1.000
_cell.angle_alpha   90.00
_cell.angle_beta   90.00
_cell.angle_gamma   90.00
#
_symmetry.space_group_name_H-M   'P 1'
#
loop_
_entity.id
_entity.type
_entity.pdbx_description
1 polymer ?
#
loop_
_entity_poly.entity_id
_entity_poly.type
_entity_poly.pdbx_seq_one_letter_code
_entity_poly.pdbx_strand_id
1 'polypeptide(L)'
;MANMGTPTQYQAILLKLVTVLELTQRPEGISTPQARQALLQATNDFKTSLLQAKDMAANLPGGELLIEDQDDIIEMLITLRQRKRDQLAQFSAQAQAVSSAETKMEVDSTASTPFQD
;
A
#
# COMPACT_ATOMS: atom_id res chain seq x y z
N MET A 1 -3.86 4.58 10.71
CA MET A 1 -3.22 5.29 9.58
C MET A 1 -1.78 4.83 9.53
N ALA A 2 -1.40 4.03 8.53
CA ALA A 2 -0.02 3.55 8.39
C ALA A 2 0.87 4.74 8.06
N ASN A 3 1.86 4.99 8.90
CA ASN A 3 2.82 6.08 8.76
C ASN A 3 3.79 5.69 7.62
N MET A 4 3.36 5.87 6.37
CA MET A 4 4.24 5.71 5.21
C MET A 4 5.47 6.60 5.42
N GLY A 5 6.67 6.03 5.40
CA GLY A 5 7.90 6.79 5.47
C GLY A 5 7.87 7.90 4.43
N THR A 6 7.94 9.15 4.88
CA THR A 6 7.81 10.28 3.98
C THR A 6 9.08 10.39 3.12
N PRO A 7 8.98 10.77 1.83
CA PRO A 7 10.14 10.97 0.96
C PRO A 7 11.22 11.87 1.59
N THR A 8 10.80 12.80 2.44
CA THR A 8 11.65 13.72 3.20
C THR A 8 12.61 13.02 4.17
N GLN A 9 12.25 11.87 4.73
CA GLN A 9 13.09 11.11 5.66
C GLN A 9 14.20 10.37 4.91
N TYR A 10 13.91 9.79 3.75
CA TYR A 10 14.92 9.18 2.88
C TYR A 10 15.87 10.23 2.30
N GLN A 11 15.35 11.41 1.93
CA GLN A 11 16.18 12.51 1.41
C GLN A 11 17.17 13.04 2.47
N ALA A 12 16.78 13.03 3.75
CA ALA A 12 17.67 13.41 4.85
C ALA A 12 18.88 12.46 5.02
N ILE A 13 18.78 11.19 4.60
CA ILE A 13 19.89 10.23 4.66
C ILE A 13 21.03 10.66 3.75
N LEU A 14 20.72 11.13 2.54
CA LEU A 14 21.72 11.63 1.59
C LEU A 14 22.43 12.86 2.15
N LEU A 15 21.68 13.80 2.73
CA LEU A 15 22.28 14.99 3.38
C LEU A 15 23.23 14.60 4.51
N LYS A 16 22.84 13.64 5.35
CA LYS A 16 23.70 13.12 6.44
C LYS A 16 24.95 12.43 5.91
N LEU A 17 24.85 11.67 4.82
CA LEU A 17 26.01 11.07 4.16
C LEU A 17 26.97 12.14 3.63
N VAL A 18 26.44 13.18 2.98
CA VAL A 18 27.24 14.32 2.52
C VAL A 18 27.97 14.96 3.69
N THR A 19 27.31 15.19 4.84
CA THR A 19 27.97 15.72 6.04
C THR A 19 29.14 14.83 6.50
N VAL A 20 28.98 13.50 6.48
CA VAL A 20 30.08 12.58 6.82
C VAL A 20 31.24 12.72 5.84
N LEU A 21 30.96 12.76 4.54
CA LEU A 21 31.98 12.90 3.49
C LEU A 21 32.70 14.26 3.53
N GLU A 22 31.98 15.34 3.83
CA GLU A 22 32.58 16.66 4.00
C GLU A 22 33.53 16.67 5.20
N LEU A 23 33.12 16.06 6.33
CA LEU A 23 33.96 15.97 7.53
C LEU A 23 35.24 15.16 7.31
N THR A 24 35.20 14.10 6.48
CA THR A 24 36.40 13.31 6.15
C THR A 24 37.34 14.03 5.19
N GLN A 25 36.83 14.97 4.39
CA GLN A 25 37.64 15.76 3.44
C GLN A 25 38.23 17.03 4.06
N ARG A 26 37.85 17.40 5.29
CA ARG A 26 38.44 18.58 5.95
C ARG A 26 39.94 18.39 6.16
N PRO A 27 40.75 19.45 6.00
CA PRO A 27 42.20 19.39 6.18
C PRO A 27 42.59 19.03 7.61
N GLU A 28 41.76 19.34 8.61
CA GLU A 28 41.99 18.89 9.99
C GLU A 28 41.76 17.38 10.16
N GLY A 29 40.96 16.75 9.29
CA GLY A 29 40.63 15.33 9.29
C GLY A 29 40.24 14.81 10.67
N ILE A 30 40.98 13.83 11.17
CA ILE A 30 40.86 13.27 12.53
C ILE A 30 41.97 13.74 13.48
N SER A 31 42.72 14.78 13.09
CA SER A 31 43.92 15.23 13.78
C SER A 31 43.60 15.90 15.11
N THR A 32 42.44 16.55 15.22
CA THR A 32 41.96 17.16 16.47
C THR A 32 40.93 16.26 17.18
N PRO A 33 40.86 16.27 18.52
CA PRO A 33 39.80 15.58 19.26
C PRO A 33 38.38 16.03 18.84
N GLN A 34 38.22 17.32 18.55
CA GLN A 34 36.96 17.91 18.13
C GLN A 34 36.51 17.39 16.76
N ALA A 35 37.44 17.29 15.80
CA ALA A 35 37.11 16.77 14.47
C ALA A 35 36.79 15.27 14.52
N ARG A 36 37.49 14.49 15.37
CA ARG A 36 37.14 13.09 15.65
C ARG A 36 35.74 12.95 16.24
N GLN A 37 35.40 13.79 17.22
CA GLN A 37 34.07 13.76 17.83
C GLN A 37 32.97 14.13 16.83
N ALA A 38 33.20 15.17 16.01
CA ALA A 38 32.26 15.59 14.98
C ALA A 38 32.01 14.49 13.94
N LEU A 39 33.07 13.82 13.48
CA LEU A 39 32.95 12.71 12.54
C LEU A 39 32.22 11.51 13.16
N LEU A 40 32.53 11.16 14.41
CA LEU A 40 31.86 10.08 15.12
C LEU A 40 30.36 10.37 15.27
N GLN A 41 30.01 11.60 15.67
CA GLN A 41 28.63 12.03 15.80
C GLN A 41 27.88 11.96 14.46
N ALA A 42 28.43 12.55 13.40
CA ALA A 42 27.82 12.52 12.08
C ALA A 42 27.63 11.09 11.55
N THR A 43 28.59 10.21 11.79
CA THR A 43 28.52 8.79 11.38
C THR A 43 27.44 8.03 12.15
N ASN A 44 27.33 8.26 13.47
CA ASN A 44 26.28 7.67 14.28
C ASN A 44 24.89 8.17 13.89
N ASP A 45 24.75 9.46 13.59
CA ASP A 45 23.49 10.06 13.17
C ASP A 45 23.05 9.57 11.79
N PHE A 46 23.99 9.37 10.86
CA PHE A 46 23.75 8.74 9.57
C PHE A 46 23.31 7.28 9.75
N LYS A 47 24.06 6.48 10.51
CA LYS A 47 23.74 5.07 10.78
C LYS A 47 22.36 4.91 11.42
N THR A 48 22.03 5.76 12.39
CA THR A 48 20.74 5.73 13.08
C THR A 48 19.59 5.99 12.11
N SER A 49 19.71 7.02 11.27
CA SER A 49 18.68 7.30 10.26
C SER A 49 18.57 6.22 9.19
N LEU A 50 19.67 5.58 8.80
CA LEU A 50 19.64 4.46 7.87
C LEU A 50 18.91 3.25 8.47
N LEU A 51 19.17 2.93 9.74
CA LEU A 51 18.48 1.85 10.45
C LEU A 51 16.99 2.13 10.59
N GLN A 52 16.61 3.36 10.96
CA GLN A 52 15.21 3.77 11.04
C GLN A 52 14.52 3.64 9.67
N ALA A 53 15.15 4.12 8.60
CA ALA A 53 14.58 4.03 7.27
C ALA A 53 14.46 2.59 6.75
N LYS A 54 15.42 1.72 7.13
CA LYS A 54 15.33 0.28 6.83
C LYS A 54 14.19 -0.38 7.60
N ASP A 55 14.05 -0.09 8.89
CA ASP A 55 12.96 -0.62 9.72
C ASP A 55 11.59 -0.15 9.21
N MET A 56 11.49 1.12 8.82
CA MET A 56 10.28 1.65 8.18
C MET A 56 9.97 0.96 6.86
N ALA A 57 10.98 0.70 6.01
CA ALA A 57 10.79 -0.02 4.76
C ALA A 57 10.32 -1.46 5.00
N ALA A 58 10.92 -2.17 5.96
CA ALA A 58 10.57 -3.55 6.29
C ALA A 58 9.18 -3.68 6.94
N ASN A 59 8.70 -2.64 7.62
CA ASN A 59 7.38 -2.62 8.25
C ASN A 59 6.27 -2.07 7.34
N LEU A 60 6.59 -1.66 6.12
CA LEU A 60 5.56 -1.34 5.12
C LEU A 60 4.89 -2.65 4.69
N PRO A 61 3.55 -2.68 4.53
CA PRO A 61 2.87 -3.85 3.99
C PRO A 61 3.45 -4.22 2.61
N GLY A 62 4.02 -5.42 2.50
CA GLY A 62 4.70 -5.89 1.29
C GLY A 62 6.14 -5.39 1.13
N GLY A 63 6.70 -4.67 2.10
CA GLY A 63 8.08 -4.19 2.10
C GLY A 63 9.13 -5.29 2.25
N GLU A 64 8.72 -6.47 2.72
CA GLU A 64 9.49 -7.71 2.76
C GLU A 64 9.55 -8.45 1.42
N LEU A 65 8.69 -8.08 0.46
CA LEU A 65 8.53 -8.77 -0.81
C LEU A 65 9.41 -8.13 -1.89
N LEU A 66 9.89 -8.95 -2.83
CA LEU A 66 10.50 -8.42 -4.05
C LEU A 66 9.44 -7.67 -4.86
N ILE A 67 9.87 -6.70 -5.67
CA ILE A 67 8.95 -5.92 -6.52
C ILE A 67 8.16 -6.85 -7.46
N GLU A 68 8.82 -7.87 -8.00
CA GLU A 68 8.21 -8.87 -8.88
C GLU A 68 7.10 -9.65 -8.15
N ASP A 69 7.34 -10.08 -6.90
CA ASP A 69 6.34 -10.76 -6.08
C ASP A 69 5.15 -9.83 -5.76
N GLN A 70 5.41 -8.53 -5.55
CA GLN A 70 4.36 -7.54 -5.32
C GLN A 70 3.48 -7.34 -6.56
N ASP A 71 4.08 -7.30 -7.75
CA ASP A 71 3.35 -7.18 -9.03
C ASP A 71 2.44 -8.39 -9.26
N ASP A 72 2.94 -9.60 -9.00
CA ASP A 72 2.14 -10.84 -9.10
C ASP A 72 0.95 -10.84 -8.12
N ILE A 73 1.17 -10.41 -6.88
CA ILE A 73 0.11 -10.28 -5.88
C ILE A 73 -0.91 -9.23 -6.31
N ILE A 74 -0.47 -8.09 -6.85
CA ILE A 74 -1.35 -7.04 -7.36
C ILE A 74 -2.22 -7.60 -8.49
N GLU A 75 -1.65 -8.32 -9.45
CA GLU A 75 -2.39 -8.94 -10.55
C GLU A 75 -3.44 -9.94 -10.03
N MET A 76 -3.04 -10.80 -9.09
CA MET A 76 -3.94 -11.75 -8.45
C MET A 76 -5.11 -11.04 -7.73
N LEU A 77 -4.81 -9.98 -6.96
CA LEU A 77 -5.82 -9.20 -6.23
C LEU A 77 -6.78 -8.46 -7.17
N ILE A 78 -6.27 -7.91 -8.28
CA ILE A 78 -7.09 -7.27 -9.32
C ILE A 78 -8.04 -8.29 -9.93
N THR A 79 -7.54 -9.48 -10.27
CA THR A 79 -8.33 -10.57 -10.84
C THR A 79 -9.41 -11.04 -9.87
N LEU A 80 -9.06 -11.24 -8.60
CA LEU A 80 -10.00 -11.66 -7.57
C LEU A 80 -11.09 -10.61 -7.34
N ARG A 81 -10.73 -9.32 -7.29
CA ARG A 81 -11.66 -8.20 -7.21
C ARG A 81 -12.63 -8.20 -8.40
N GLN A 82 -12.13 -8.42 -9.61
CA GLN A 82 -12.97 -8.43 -10.82
C GLN A 82 -13.98 -9.58 -10.77
N ARG A 83 -13.51 -10.80 -10.47
CA ARG A 83 -14.39 -11.97 -10.32
C ARG A 83 -15.47 -11.75 -9.27
N LYS A 84 -15.14 -11.13 -8.15
CA LYS A 84 -16.11 -10.82 -7.08
C LYS A 84 -17.16 -9.79 -7.53
N ARG A 85 -16.77 -8.78 -8.33
CA ARG A 85 -17.73 -7.84 -8.93
C ARG A 85 -18.67 -8.53 -9.91
N ASP A 86 -18.15 -9.41 -10.76
CA ASP A 86 -18.96 -10.14 -11.73
C ASP A 86 -19.96 -11.08 -11.02
N GLN A 87 -19.51 -11.79 -9.99
CA GLN A 87 -20.38 -12.62 -9.13
C GLN A 87 -21.48 -11.78 -8.49
N LEU A 88 -21.13 -10.62 -7.93
CA LEU A 88 -22.12 -9.73 -7.30
C LEU A 88 -23.15 -9.23 -8.32
N ALA A 89 -22.71 -8.84 -9.52
CA ALA A 89 -23.61 -8.41 -10.59
C ALA A 89 -24.58 -9.52 -11.02
N GLN A 90 -24.09 -10.76 -11.14
CA GLN A 90 -24.92 -11.92 -11.44
C GLN A 90 -25.96 -12.19 -10.33
N PHE A 91 -25.54 -12.17 -9.07
CA PHE A 91 -26.45 -12.35 -7.94
C PHE A 91 -27.52 -11.25 -7.88
N SER A 92 -27.13 -9.99 -8.08
CA SER A 92 -28.08 -8.87 -8.12
C SER A 92 -29.07 -8.98 -9.27
N ALA A 93 -28.61 -9.37 -10.47
CA ALA A 93 -29.48 -9.59 -11.62
C ALA A 93 -30.46 -10.76 -11.38
N GLN A 94 -29.99 -11.84 -10.75
CA GLN A 94 -30.84 -12.98 -10.43
C GLN A 94 -31.89 -12.64 -9.37
N ALA A 95 -31.53 -11.87 -8.33
CA ALA A 95 -32.49 -11.37 -7.35
C ALA A 95 -33.56 -10.45 -7.98
N GLN A 96 -33.16 -9.60 -8.93
CA GLN A 96 -34.10 -8.77 -9.70
C GLN A 96 -35.01 -9.60 -10.63
N ALA A 97 -34.48 -10.65 -11.25
CA ALA A 97 -35.27 -11.53 -12.10
C ALA A 97 -36.32 -12.33 -11.31
N VAL A 98 -35.96 -12.84 -10.11
CA VAL A 98 -36.90 -13.55 -9.23
C VAL A 98 -38.01 -12.62 -8.75
N SER A 99 -37.67 -11.43 -8.26
CA SER A 99 -38.69 -10.44 -7.84
C SER A 99 -39.61 -10.00 -8.99
N SER A 100 -39.06 -9.86 -10.20
CA SER A 100 -39.87 -9.54 -11.40
C SER A 100 -40.78 -10.69 -11.82
N ALA A 101 -40.34 -11.94 -11.66
CA ALA A 101 -41.12 -13.13 -11.97
C ALA A 101 -42.25 -13.36 -10.95
N GLU A 102 -42.00 -13.14 -9.65
CA GLU A 102 -43.03 -13.14 -8.61
C GLU A 102 -44.09 -12.07 -8.90
N THR A 103 -43.69 -10.84 -9.22
CA THR A 103 -44.62 -9.75 -9.58
C THR A 103 -45.44 -10.10 -10.83
N LYS A 104 -44.85 -10.73 -11.86
CA LYS A 104 -45.57 -11.13 -13.08
C LYS A 104 -46.55 -12.28 -12.84
N MET A 105 -46.20 -13.22 -11.96
CA MET A 105 -47.03 -14.37 -11.62
C MET A 105 -48.28 -13.97 -10.81
N GLU A 106 -48.16 -12.97 -9.93
CA GLU A 106 -49.29 -12.39 -9.19
C GLU A 106 -50.29 -11.66 -10.12
N VAL A 107 -49.78 -11.00 -11.17
CA VAL A 107 -50.63 -10.30 -12.15
C VAL A 107 -51.39 -11.27 -13.07
N ASP A 108 -50.77 -12.40 -13.45
CA ASP A 108 -51.42 -13.42 -14.30
C ASP A 108 -52.51 -14.20 -13.53
N SER A 109 -52.31 -14.41 -12.22
CA SER A 109 -53.26 -15.11 -11.34
C SER A 109 -54.52 -14.31 -11.02
N THR A 110 -54.50 -12.98 -11.20
CA THR A 110 -55.64 -12.08 -10.92
C THR A 110 -56.46 -11.73 -12.16
N ALA A 111 -55.98 -12.07 -13.36
CA ALA A 111 -56.65 -11.79 -14.63
C ALA A 111 -57.53 -12.95 -15.17
N SER A 112 -57.47 -14.13 -14.55
CA SER A 112 -58.20 -15.33 -14.99
C SER A 112 -59.39 -15.67 -14.08
N THR A 113 -60.37 -14.78 -13.97
CA THR A 113 -61.72 -15.15 -13.53
C THR A 113 -62.66 -15.12 -14.74
N PRO A 114 -63.12 -16.28 -15.26
CA PRO A 114 -64.09 -16.28 -16.34
C PRO A 114 -65.44 -15.83 -15.77
N PHE A 115 -65.95 -14.70 -16.26
CA PHE A 115 -67.37 -14.37 -16.10
C PHE A 115 -68.15 -15.35 -16.97
N GLN A 116 -68.81 -16.33 -16.33
CA GLN A 116 -69.90 -17.08 -16.94
C GLN A 116 -71.20 -16.40 -16.54
N ASP A 117 -71.95 -15.97 -17.57
CA ASP A 117 -73.33 -15.48 -17.51
C ASP A 117 -74.29 -16.51 -16.89
#